data_AF-A0A557SWJ7-F1
#
_entry.id   AF-A0A557SWJ7-F1
#
_cell.length_a   1.000
_cell.length_b   1.000
_cell.length_c   1.000
_cell.angle_alpha   90.00
_cell.angle_beta   90.00
_cell.angle_gamma   90.00
#
_symmetry.space_group_name_H-M   'P 1'
#
loop_
_entity.id
_entity.type
_entity.pdbx_description
1 polymer ?
#
loop_
_entity_poly.entity_id
_entity_poly.type
_entity_poly.pdbx_seq_one_letter_code
_entity_poly.pdbx_strand_id
1 'polypeptide(L)'
;MIFQILALWGCMPEITKGCIDMTNASSTYLSIVLGAIVGGLITWWVYKIQKNTTAKQDETLRRINDIEESHDRVLKSIQHSQQHQETILKKILSLEKKMDAIAEPHKPS
;
A
#
# COMPACT_ATOMS: atom_id res chain seq x y z
N MET A 1 38.46 38.19 -18.63
CA MET A 1 37.04 38.25 -19.03
C MET A 1 36.07 38.15 -17.86
N ILE A 2 36.31 37.29 -16.84
CA ILE A 2 35.47 37.19 -15.63
C ILE A 2 35.32 38.52 -14.87
N PHE A 3 36.41 39.29 -14.75
CA PHE A 3 36.41 40.57 -14.04
C PHE A 3 35.52 41.66 -14.68
N GLN A 4 35.34 41.64 -16.00
CA GLN A 4 34.46 42.61 -16.67
C GLN A 4 32.97 42.25 -16.54
N ILE A 5 32.66 40.95 -16.42
CA ILE A 5 31.30 40.46 -16.18
C ILE A 5 30.85 40.84 -14.76
N LEU A 6 31.75 40.74 -13.78
CA LEU A 6 31.50 41.16 -12.40
C LEU A 6 31.34 42.68 -12.27
N ALA A 7 32.08 43.47 -13.07
CA ALA A 7 31.99 44.93 -13.06
C ALA A 7 30.66 45.47 -13.62
N LEU A 8 30.01 44.75 -14.54
CA LEU A 8 28.65 45.06 -15.02
C LEU A 8 27.58 44.73 -13.96
N TRP A 9 27.93 43.90 -12.99
CA TRP A 9 27.00 43.28 -12.05
C TRP A 9 26.94 43.97 -10.69
N GLY A 10 27.65 45.09 -10.51
CA GLY A 10 27.73 45.81 -9.24
C GLY A 10 28.23 47.23 -9.42
N CYS A 11 27.77 47.91 -10.47
CA CYS A 11 28.18 49.28 -10.77
C CYS A 11 27.12 50.29 -10.32
N MET A 12 27.58 51.41 -9.78
CA MET A 12 26.70 52.55 -9.49
C MET A 12 26.56 53.42 -10.75
N PRO A 13 25.35 53.53 -11.35
CA PRO A 13 25.13 54.33 -12.55
C PRO A 13 25.37 55.83 -12.32
N GLU A 14 25.36 56.28 -11.06
CA GLU A 14 25.68 57.66 -10.65
C GLU A 14 27.16 58.02 -10.84
N ILE A 15 28.07 57.04 -10.76
CA ILE A 15 29.52 57.27 -10.83
C ILE A 15 30.10 56.85 -12.19
N THR A 16 29.51 55.86 -12.86
CA THR A 16 30.02 55.32 -14.13
C THR A 16 28.99 55.46 -15.25
N LYS A 17 29.25 56.39 -16.17
CA LYS A 17 28.39 56.62 -17.35
C LYS A 17 28.48 55.40 -18.29
N GLY A 18 27.32 54.82 -18.61
CA GLY A 18 27.20 53.65 -19.49
C GLY A 18 27.10 52.31 -18.77
N CYS A 19 26.92 52.31 -17.44
CA CYS A 19 26.72 51.07 -16.70
C CYS A 19 25.25 50.83 -16.36
N ILE A 20 24.78 49.60 -16.58
CA ILE A 20 23.44 49.12 -16.25
C ILE A 20 23.60 48.22 -15.02
N ASP A 21 23.11 48.66 -13.86
CA ASP A 21 23.12 47.83 -12.66
C ASP A 21 22.13 46.66 -12.83
N MET A 22 22.66 45.46 -13.03
CA MET A 22 21.85 44.24 -13.15
C MET A 22 21.71 43.48 -11.81
N THR A 23 22.26 43.99 -10.70
CA THR A 23 22.28 43.34 -9.37
C THR A 23 20.88 42.94 -8.90
N ASN A 24 19.89 43.83 -9.08
CA ASN A 24 18.52 43.58 -8.64
C ASN A 24 17.83 42.47 -9.47
N ALA A 25 17.96 42.53 -10.80
CA ALA A 25 17.36 41.54 -11.69
C ALA A 25 18.03 40.16 -11.56
N SER A 26 19.35 40.14 -11.42
CA SER A 26 20.13 38.89 -11.39
C SER A 26 19.87 38.05 -10.15
N SER A 27 19.67 38.69 -8.99
CA SER A 27 19.30 38.00 -7.73
C SER A 27 17.94 37.29 -7.85
N THR A 28 16.99 37.91 -8.57
CA THR A 28 15.67 37.34 -8.84
C THR A 28 15.78 36.10 -9.72
N TYR A 29 16.49 36.16 -10.84
CA TYR A 29 16.66 34.98 -11.70
C TYR A 29 17.47 33.86 -11.04
N LEU A 30 18.50 34.21 -10.26
CA LEU A 30 19.32 33.24 -9.54
C LEU A 30 18.49 32.46 -8.51
N SER A 31 17.63 33.16 -7.76
CA SER A 31 16.75 32.54 -6.77
C SER A 31 15.66 31.67 -7.41
N ILE A 32 15.12 32.05 -8.57
CA ILE A 32 14.17 31.21 -9.33
C ILE A 32 14.84 29.91 -9.79
N VAL A 33 16.05 29.98 -10.34
CA VAL A 33 16.78 28.80 -10.81
C VAL A 33 17.11 27.86 -9.65
N LEU A 34 17.62 28.39 -8.54
CA LEU A 34 17.88 27.61 -7.33
C LEU A 34 16.60 27.00 -6.76
N GLY A 35 15.53 27.78 -6.70
CA GLY A 35 14.22 27.32 -6.24
C GLY A 35 13.66 26.17 -7.09
N ALA A 36 13.78 26.25 -8.41
CA ALA A 36 13.35 25.19 -9.32
C ALA A 36 14.16 23.89 -9.13
N ILE A 37 15.48 23.99 -8.93
CA ILE A 37 16.34 22.82 -8.67
C ILE A 37 15.95 22.15 -7.35
N VAL A 38 15.83 22.93 -6.27
CA VAL A 38 15.45 22.41 -4.94
C VAL A 38 14.04 21.81 -4.98
N GLY A 39 13.09 22.49 -5.61
CA GLY A 39 11.73 21.98 -5.79
C GLY A 39 11.71 20.65 -6.55
N GLY A 40 12.46 20.55 -7.65
CA GLY A 40 12.58 19.32 -8.42
C GLY A 40 13.15 18.15 -7.62
N LEU A 41 14.17 18.40 -6.79
CA LEU A 41 14.76 17.37 -5.92
C LEU A 41 13.76 16.88 -4.86
N ILE A 42 12.99 17.77 -4.24
CA ILE A 42 11.97 17.40 -3.25
C ILE A 42 10.87 16.57 -3.91
N THR A 43 10.34 17.02 -5.06
CA THR A 43 9.31 16.28 -5.80
C THR A 43 9.81 14.89 -6.22
N TRP A 44 11.04 14.79 -6.72
CA TRP A 44 11.65 13.52 -7.08
C TRP A 44 11.78 12.57 -5.87
N TRP A 45 12.21 13.09 -4.73
CA TRP A 45 12.36 12.31 -3.51
C TRP A 45 11.01 11.75 -3.02
N VAL A 46 9.98 12.59 -3.00
CA VAL A 46 8.61 12.19 -2.64
C VAL A 46 8.08 11.12 -3.61
N TYR A 47 8.25 11.32 -4.92
CA TYR A 47 7.82 10.35 -5.93
C TYR A 47 8.48 8.99 -5.73
N LYS A 48 9.79 8.96 -5.42
CA LYS A 48 10.52 7.71 -5.21
C LYS A 48 10.08 6.97 -3.94
N ILE A 49 9.75 7.69 -2.88
CA ILE A 49 9.18 7.10 -1.66
C ILE A 49 7.80 6.50 -1.96
N GLN A 50 6.90 7.26 -2.60
CA GLN A 50 5.56 6.78 -2.92
C GLN A 50 5.59 5.55 -3.81
N LYS A 51 6.39 5.56 -4.88
CA LYS A 51 6.53 4.42 -5.80
C LYS A 51 6.99 3.15 -5.10
N ASN A 52 7.94 3.26 -4.15
CA ASN A 52 8.41 2.12 -3.37
C ASN A 52 7.34 1.62 -2.38
N THR A 53 6.52 2.50 -1.81
CA THR A 53 5.41 2.13 -0.93
C THR A 53 4.29 1.44 -1.70
N THR A 54 3.91 1.97 -2.87
CA THR A 54 2.88 1.36 -3.74
C THR A 54 3.29 -0.03 -4.19
N ALA A 55 4.56 -0.25 -4.57
CA ALA A 55 5.05 -1.57 -4.95
C ALA A 55 4.93 -2.59 -3.80
N LYS A 56 5.22 -2.18 -2.55
CA LYS A 56 5.06 -3.05 -1.38
C LYS A 56 3.59 -3.29 -1.00
N GLN A 57 2.73 -2.28 -1.18
CA GLN A 57 1.29 -2.44 -0.96
C GLN A 57 0.68 -3.43 -1.95
N ASP A 58 1.10 -3.41 -3.21
CA ASP A 58 0.57 -4.31 -4.24
C ASP A 58 0.94 -5.78 -3.97
N GLU A 59 2.17 -6.04 -3.53
CA GLU A 59 2.60 -7.38 -3.10
C GLU A 59 1.83 -7.86 -1.85
N THR A 60 1.58 -6.95 -0.90
CA THR A 60 0.83 -7.26 0.32
C THR A 60 -0.64 -7.56 -0.01
N LEU A 61 -1.25 -6.81 -0.93
CA LEU A 61 -2.62 -7.02 -1.38
C LEU A 61 -2.77 -8.39 -2.05
N ARG A 62 -1.82 -8.79 -2.89
CA ARG A 62 -1.79 -10.13 -3.50
C ARG A 62 -1.72 -11.24 -2.46
N ARG A 63 -0.90 -11.10 -1.42
CA ARG A 63 -0.82 -12.10 -0.34
C ARG A 63 -2.11 -12.19 0.48
N ILE A 64 -2.79 -11.07 0.72
CA ILE A 64 -4.08 -11.07 1.43
C ILE A 64 -5.15 -11.78 0.60
N ASN A 65 -5.22 -11.52 -0.71
CA ASN A 65 -6.18 -12.18 -1.59
C ASN A 65 -5.98 -13.71 -1.68
N ASP A 66 -4.74 -14.18 -1.70
CA ASP A 66 -4.42 -15.61 -1.70
C ASP A 66 -4.81 -16.29 -0.37
N ILE A 67 -4.61 -15.58 0.75
CA ILE A 67 -5.04 -16.04 2.07
C ILE A 67 -6.58 -16.09 2.16
N GLU A 68 -7.29 -15.08 1.65
CA GLU A 68 -8.75 -15.04 1.62
C GLU A 68 -9.35 -16.19 0.81
N GLU A 69 -8.77 -16.50 -0.35
CA GLU A 69 -9.17 -17.65 -1.17
C GLU A 69 -8.92 -19.00 -0.44
N SER A 70 -7.82 -19.10 0.31
CA SER A 70 -7.54 -20.28 1.13
C SER A 70 -8.54 -20.45 2.28
N HIS A 71 -8.98 -19.34 2.89
CA HIS A 71 -9.98 -19.34 3.95
C HIS A 71 -11.35 -19.83 3.48
N ASP A 72 -11.78 -19.45 2.27
CA ASP A 72 -13.04 -19.94 1.68
C ASP A 72 -13.00 -21.45 1.44
N ARG A 73 -11.87 -21.96 0.92
CA ARG A 73 -11.65 -23.42 0.75
C ARG A 73 -11.70 -24.17 2.08
N VAL A 74 -11.07 -23.62 3.13
CA VAL A 74 -11.09 -24.22 4.47
C VAL A 74 -12.50 -24.19 5.05
N LEU A 75 -13.23 -23.08 4.94
CA LEU A 75 -14.62 -22.99 5.39
C LEU A 75 -15.49 -24.05 4.73
N LYS A 76 -15.37 -24.21 3.41
CA LYS A 76 -16.13 -25.19 2.64
C LYS A 76 -15.80 -26.63 3.04
N SER A 77 -14.53 -26.92 3.32
CA SER A 77 -14.12 -28.24 3.83
C SER A 77 -14.66 -28.51 5.23
N ILE A 78 -14.69 -27.52 6.12
CA ILE A 78 -15.26 -27.64 7.46
C ILE A 78 -16.76 -27.90 7.37
N GLN A 79 -17.48 -27.14 6.54
CA GLN A 79 -18.92 -27.30 6.34
C GLN A 79 -19.28 -28.69 5.81
N HIS A 80 -18.51 -29.23 4.86
CA HIS A 80 -18.70 -30.59 4.37
C HIS A 80 -18.46 -31.65 5.46
N SER A 81 -17.43 -31.44 6.29
CA SER A 81 -17.13 -32.34 7.42
C SER A 81 -18.25 -32.32 8.48
N GLN A 82 -18.81 -31.15 8.79
CA GLN A 82 -19.95 -31.01 9.69
C GLN A 82 -21.20 -31.73 9.17
N GLN A 83 -21.55 -31.57 7.89
CA GLN A 83 -22.67 -32.30 7.28
C GLN A 83 -22.46 -33.83 7.34
N HIS A 84 -21.23 -34.28 7.14
CA HIS A 84 -20.90 -35.70 7.24
C HIS A 84 -21.10 -36.22 8.65
N GLN A 85 -20.65 -35.47 9.67
CA GLN A 85 -20.86 -35.83 11.06
C GLN A 85 -22.33 -35.87 11.46
N GLU A 86 -23.15 -34.90 11.03
CA GLU A 86 -24.60 -34.94 11.28
C GLU A 86 -25.27 -36.17 10.66
N THR A 87 -24.83 -36.57 9.47
CA THR A 87 -25.35 -37.75 8.77
C THR A 87 -25.01 -39.04 9.52
N ILE A 88 -23.78 -39.15 10.02
CA ILE A 88 -23.36 -40.28 10.85
C ILE A 88 -24.16 -40.30 12.16
N LEU A 89 -24.32 -39.16 12.82
CA LEU A 89 -25.05 -39.04 14.07
C LEU A 89 -26.51 -39.49 13.91
N LYS A 90 -27.19 -39.05 12.84
CA LYS A 90 -28.55 -39.52 12.50
C LYS A 90 -28.63 -41.02 12.29
N LYS A 91 -27.62 -41.61 11.63
CA LYS A 91 -27.57 -43.07 11.44
C LYS A 91 -27.42 -43.79 12.77
N ILE A 92 -26.48 -43.38 13.62
CA ILE A 92 -26.28 -43.98 14.95
C ILE A 92 -27.58 -43.92 15.76
N LEU A 93 -28.22 -42.75 15.81
CA LEU A 93 -29.46 -42.55 16.57
C LEU A 93 -30.64 -43.36 16.01
N SER A 94 -30.66 -43.60 14.69
CA SER A 94 -31.64 -44.49 14.06
C SER A 94 -31.37 -45.98 14.34
N LEU A 95 -30.10 -46.37 14.49
CA LEU A 95 -29.73 -47.73 14.89
C LEU A 95 -30.10 -47.98 16.34
N GLU A 96 -29.81 -47.04 17.23
CA GLU A 96 -30.18 -47.11 18.66
C GLU A 96 -31.68 -47.30 18.83
N LYS A 97 -32.51 -46.46 18.18
CA LYS A 97 -33.97 -46.61 18.19
C LYS A 97 -34.45 -47.97 17.69
N LYS A 98 -33.79 -48.53 16.67
CA LYS A 98 -34.11 -49.88 16.17
C LYS A 98 -33.72 -50.96 17.17
N MET A 99 -32.60 -50.79 17.87
CA MET A 99 -32.13 -51.71 18.90
C MET A 99 -33.06 -51.70 20.12
N ASP A 100 -33.52 -50.52 20.57
CA ASP A 100 -34.49 -50.39 21.65
C ASP A 100 -35.85 -51.02 21.30
N ALA A 101 -36.36 -50.81 20.09
CA ALA A 101 -37.60 -51.44 19.62
C ALA A 101 -37.51 -52.98 19.54
N ILE A 102 -36.31 -53.53 19.36
CA ILE A 102 -36.04 -54.98 19.37
C ILE A 102 -35.81 -55.50 20.80
N ALA A 103 -35.40 -54.65 21.74
CA ALA A 103 -35.17 -55.00 23.14
C ALA A 103 -36.45 -54.95 24.00
N GLU A 104 -37.45 -54.14 23.65
CA GLU A 104 -38.76 -54.08 24.35
C GLU A 104 -39.54 -55.41 24.48
N PRO A 105 -39.49 -56.40 23.57
CA PRO A 105 -40.13 -57.69 23.80
C PRO A 105 -39.42 -58.59 24.84
N HIS A 106 -38.28 -58.17 25.41
CA HIS A 106 -37.51 -58.98 26.36
C HIS A 106 -37.45 -58.37 27.76
N LYS A 107 -38.58 -57.93 28.31
CA LYS A 107 -38.73 -57.69 29.76
C LYS A 107 -39.22 -58.98 30.43
N PRO A 108 -38.36 -59.78 31.10
CA PRO A 108 -38.83 -60.85 31.96
C PRO A 108 -39.60 -60.25 33.14
N SER A 109 -40.86 -60.66 33.26
CA SER A 109 -41.68 -60.50 34.47
C SER A 109 -41.20 -61.42 35.58
#